data_AF-A0A7S0Y5B9-F1
#
_entry.id   AF-A0A7S0Y5B9-F1
#
_cell.length_a   1.000
_cell.length_b   1.000
_cell.length_c   1.000
_cell.angle_alpha   90.00
_cell.angle_beta   90.00
_cell.angle_gamma   90.00
#
_symmetry.space_group_name_H-M   'P 1'
#
loop_
_entity.id
_entity.type
_entity.pdbx_description
1 polymer ?
#
loop_
_entity_poly.entity_id
_entity_poly.type
_entity_poly.pdbx_seq_one_letter_code
_entity_poly.pdbx_strand_id
1 'polypeptide(L)'
;AKSHSEGRRQLNIGGFGSLEAPLRQEHRREAQTCLMAGATMRAVIVTDFPAVGTFADKFELAEVPRPDASSLKKKEVLVRVAATTVNVDDIHVGQGSFGGGVGFLQVKAPTKTKPLICGSDFAGVVEAIGPSVSSVKVGDRVCGMNFLPLKHQQGTFCEYVVAAEANCNLYPAASLSFAEAASLVMPTFVTSAMVKDAALPPPAVADNDAAGADKGAAPLRCLVI
;
A
#
# COMPACT_ATOMS: atom_id res chain seq x y z
N ALA A 1 49.50 29.60 16.70
CA ALA A 1 50.11 28.62 15.76
C ALA A 1 49.85 27.21 16.28
N LYS A 2 49.18 26.37 15.48
CA LYS A 2 49.19 24.88 15.42
C LYS A 2 48.83 24.11 16.72
N SER A 3 48.08 23.01 16.75
CA SER A 3 47.40 22.17 15.75
C SER A 3 46.60 21.12 16.54
N HIS A 4 45.35 20.85 16.18
CA HIS A 4 44.65 19.64 16.61
C HIS A 4 45.11 18.46 15.75
N SER A 5 45.59 17.38 16.38
CA SER A 5 45.89 16.09 15.73
C SER A 5 44.93 15.02 16.23
N GLU A 6 44.29 14.35 15.28
CA GLU A 6 43.41 13.19 15.44
C GLU A 6 44.13 12.00 16.09
N GLY A 7 43.46 11.31 17.01
CA GLY A 7 43.91 10.05 17.60
C GLY A 7 42.84 8.98 17.49
N ARG A 8 42.98 8.10 16.48
CA ARG A 8 42.23 6.84 16.32
C ARG A 8 42.38 5.98 17.57
N ARG A 9 41.26 5.52 18.17
CA ARG A 9 41.27 4.36 19.06
C ARG A 9 40.99 3.10 18.25
N GLN A 10 42.01 2.27 18.08
CA GLN A 10 41.85 0.85 17.74
C GLN A 10 41.25 0.11 18.93
N LEU A 11 40.21 -0.67 18.69
CA LEU A 11 39.80 -1.76 19.57
C LEU A 11 40.01 -3.06 18.80
N ASN A 12 41.05 -3.79 19.20
CA ASN A 12 41.31 -5.15 18.78
C ASN A 12 40.74 -6.08 19.87
N ILE A 13 39.82 -6.96 19.47
CA ILE A 13 39.52 -8.18 20.23
C ILE A 13 39.17 -9.26 19.22
N GLY A 14 40.11 -10.18 19.05
CA GLY A 14 39.97 -11.36 18.21
C GLY A 14 38.98 -12.37 18.76
N GLY A 15 38.50 -13.24 17.86
CA GLY A 15 37.63 -14.37 18.19
C GLY A 15 36.88 -14.87 16.96
N PHE A 16 37.60 -15.40 15.97
CA PHE A 16 36.98 -16.20 14.90
C PHE A 16 36.44 -17.49 15.52
N GLY A 17 35.13 -17.61 15.59
CA GLY A 17 34.41 -18.86 15.80
C GLY A 17 33.29 -18.94 14.78
N SER A 18 33.49 -19.70 13.71
CA SER A 18 32.45 -20.06 12.75
C SER A 18 31.38 -20.88 13.47
N LEU A 19 30.18 -20.31 13.64
CA LEU A 19 28.97 -21.02 14.04
C LEU A 19 27.94 -20.85 12.91
N GLU A 20 28.16 -21.58 11.81
CA GLU A 20 27.04 -21.97 10.96
C GLU A 20 26.17 -22.93 11.78
N ALA A 21 25.07 -22.41 12.31
CA ALA A 21 24.02 -23.26 12.86
C ALA A 21 23.28 -23.93 11.68
N PRO A 22 23.13 -25.26 11.66
CA PRO A 22 22.43 -25.91 10.57
C PRO A 22 20.95 -25.52 10.62
N LEU A 23 20.52 -24.80 9.58
CA LEU A 23 19.11 -24.60 9.25
C LEU A 23 18.44 -25.97 9.25
N ARG A 24 17.44 -26.17 10.12
CA ARG A 24 16.64 -27.40 10.15
C ARG A 24 16.12 -27.66 8.74
N GLN A 25 16.32 -28.89 8.28
CA GLN A 25 16.10 -29.35 6.91
C GLN A 25 14.65 -29.09 6.41
N GLU A 26 13.69 -28.98 7.32
CA GLU A 26 12.29 -28.61 7.04
C GLU A 26 12.13 -27.13 6.61
N HIS A 27 12.88 -26.20 7.22
CA HIS A 27 12.79 -24.77 6.88
C HIS A 27 13.48 -24.43 5.55
N ARG A 28 14.46 -25.22 5.12
CA ARG A 28 15.01 -25.13 3.75
C ARG A 28 13.98 -25.58 2.71
N ARG A 29 13.15 -26.58 3.03
CA ARG A 29 12.08 -27.02 2.12
C ARG A 29 10.99 -25.97 1.99
N GLU A 30 10.48 -25.35 3.04
CA GLU A 30 9.43 -24.33 2.88
C GLU A 30 9.94 -23.07 2.15
N ALA A 31 11.17 -22.64 2.42
CA ALA A 31 11.78 -21.51 1.70
C ALA A 31 12.19 -21.86 0.25
N GLN A 32 12.66 -23.08 -0.03
CA GLN A 32 12.96 -23.52 -1.40
C GLN A 32 11.70 -23.92 -2.19
N THR A 33 10.66 -24.46 -1.57
CA THR A 33 9.39 -24.77 -2.25
C THR A 33 8.68 -23.49 -2.68
N CYS A 34 8.84 -22.37 -1.95
CA CYS A 34 8.41 -21.05 -2.42
C CYS A 34 9.33 -20.42 -3.47
N LEU A 35 10.62 -20.79 -3.52
CA LEU A 35 11.59 -20.28 -4.50
C LEU A 35 11.65 -21.08 -5.82
N MET A 36 11.03 -22.25 -5.89
CA MET A 36 11.11 -23.10 -7.09
C MET A 36 9.84 -22.92 -7.93
N ALA A 37 9.96 -22.03 -8.93
CA ALA A 37 9.05 -21.76 -10.05
C ALA A 37 7.91 -20.73 -9.89
N GLY A 38 8.00 -19.80 -8.94
CA GLY A 38 7.09 -18.65 -8.87
C GLY A 38 7.56 -17.46 -9.71
N ALA A 39 6.65 -16.74 -10.36
CA ALA A 39 6.95 -15.42 -10.94
C ALA A 39 7.29 -14.41 -9.84
N THR A 40 8.18 -13.46 -10.10
CA THR A 40 8.45 -12.32 -9.22
C THR A 40 7.74 -11.06 -9.72
N MET A 41 7.68 -10.05 -8.86
CA MET A 41 7.25 -8.71 -9.18
C MET A 41 8.10 -7.68 -8.44
N ARG A 42 8.12 -6.45 -8.94
CA ARG A 42 8.72 -5.32 -8.23
C ARG A 42 7.75 -4.78 -7.17
N ALA A 43 8.32 -4.48 -6.01
CA ALA A 43 7.61 -3.80 -4.93
C ALA A 43 8.56 -2.87 -4.17
N VAL A 44 7.98 -1.83 -3.58
CA VAL A 44 8.66 -0.94 -2.65
C VAL A 44 8.48 -1.51 -1.24
N ILE A 45 9.60 -1.86 -0.60
CA ILE A 45 9.63 -2.56 0.68
C ILE A 45 10.36 -1.77 1.75
N VAL A 46 10.02 -2.09 3.01
CA VAL A 46 10.72 -1.66 4.22
C VAL A 46 11.08 -2.88 5.04
N THR A 47 12.34 -3.01 5.45
CA THR A 47 12.85 -4.17 6.23
C THR A 47 13.14 -3.84 7.69
N ASP A 48 13.14 -2.55 8.04
CA ASP A 48 13.23 -2.02 9.40
C ASP A 48 12.56 -0.63 9.43
N PHE A 49 11.96 -0.24 10.56
CA PHE A 49 11.30 1.05 10.63
C PHE A 49 12.33 2.21 10.57
N PRO A 50 12.15 3.21 9.68
CA PRO A 50 12.95 4.42 9.68
C PRO A 50 12.79 5.20 10.99
N ALA A 51 13.86 5.89 11.37
CA ALA A 51 13.76 6.93 12.36
C ALA A 51 12.84 8.06 11.86
N VAL A 52 12.27 8.82 12.79
CA VAL A 52 11.47 10.00 12.45
C VAL A 52 12.33 10.97 11.64
N GLY A 53 11.81 11.41 10.49
CA GLY A 53 12.51 12.30 9.56
C GLY A 53 13.43 11.61 8.54
N THR A 54 13.67 10.29 8.64
CA THR A 54 14.49 9.53 7.67
C THR A 54 13.64 8.57 6.83
N PHE A 55 12.34 8.89 6.66
CA PHE A 55 11.37 7.98 6.06
C PHE A 55 11.77 7.55 4.65
N ALA A 56 12.20 8.49 3.80
CA ALA A 56 12.58 8.23 2.42
C ALA A 56 13.78 7.26 2.30
N ASP A 57 14.67 7.21 3.30
CA ASP A 57 15.94 6.48 3.22
C ASP A 57 15.79 4.96 3.43
N LYS A 58 14.61 4.50 3.86
CA LYS A 58 14.37 3.08 4.21
C LYS A 58 13.47 2.35 3.23
N PHE A 59 13.04 3.01 2.15
CA PHE A 59 12.32 2.38 1.07
C PHE A 59 13.29 1.82 0.05
N GLU A 60 13.13 0.53 -0.23
CA GLU A 60 13.94 -0.18 -1.21
C GLU A 60 13.02 -0.73 -2.29
N LEU A 61 13.37 -0.52 -3.57
CA LEU A 61 12.74 -1.24 -4.67
C LEU A 61 13.37 -2.64 -4.72
N ALA A 62 12.54 -3.67 -4.58
CA ALA A 62 12.99 -5.06 -4.53
C ALA A 62 12.12 -5.97 -5.40
N GLU A 63 12.71 -7.09 -5.82
CA GLU A 63 11.98 -8.23 -6.38
C GLU A 63 11.39 -9.06 -5.24
N VAL A 64 10.08 -9.28 -5.27
CA VAL A 64 9.35 -10.09 -4.31
C VAL A 64 8.51 -11.15 -5.03
N PRO A 65 8.08 -12.23 -4.36
CA PRO A 65 7.17 -13.19 -4.98
C PRO A 65 5.89 -12.51 -5.48
N ARG A 66 5.53 -12.74 -6.75
CA ARG A 66 4.24 -12.30 -7.29
C ARG A 66 3.13 -13.21 -6.75
N PRO A 67 1.99 -12.66 -6.30
CA PRO A 67 0.84 -13.49 -5.94
C PRO A 67 0.37 -14.35 -7.13
N ASP A 68 0.17 -15.65 -6.90
CA ASP A 68 -0.34 -16.56 -7.91
C ASP A 68 -1.87 -16.44 -8.02
N ALA A 69 -2.38 -16.24 -9.23
CA ALA A 69 -3.81 -16.22 -9.52
C ALA A 69 -4.52 -17.52 -9.08
N SER A 70 -3.84 -18.66 -9.14
CA SER A 70 -4.39 -19.95 -8.71
C SER A 70 -4.61 -20.04 -7.18
N SER A 71 -3.94 -19.16 -6.41
CA SER A 71 -3.99 -19.13 -4.95
C SER A 71 -5.06 -18.20 -4.36
N LEU A 72 -5.83 -17.51 -5.22
CA LEU A 72 -6.86 -16.57 -4.79
C LEU A 72 -7.98 -17.26 -4.02
N LYS A 73 -8.30 -16.72 -2.85
CA LYS A 73 -9.39 -17.21 -1.99
C LYS A 73 -10.73 -16.65 -2.45
N LYS A 74 -11.79 -17.13 -1.78
CA LYS A 74 -13.14 -16.60 -2.00
C LYS A 74 -13.13 -15.08 -1.82
N LYS A 75 -13.77 -14.36 -2.75
CA LYS A 75 -13.93 -12.91 -2.70
C LYS A 75 -12.59 -12.13 -2.74
N GLU A 76 -11.52 -12.74 -3.24
CA GLU A 76 -10.25 -12.05 -3.53
C GLU A 76 -10.11 -11.74 -5.02
N VAL A 77 -9.43 -10.65 -5.34
CA VAL A 77 -9.18 -10.16 -6.69
C VAL A 77 -7.70 -9.84 -6.80
N LEU A 78 -7.03 -10.36 -7.82
CA LEU A 78 -5.68 -9.96 -8.19
C LEU A 78 -5.77 -8.79 -9.17
N VAL A 79 -5.15 -7.67 -8.81
CA VAL A 79 -5.11 -6.47 -9.62
C VAL A 79 -3.68 -6.21 -10.06
N ARG A 80 -3.49 -6.01 -11.37
CA ARG A 80 -2.25 -5.46 -11.93
C ARG A 80 -2.28 -3.96 -11.75
N VAL A 81 -1.45 -3.46 -10.84
CA VAL A 81 -1.40 -2.05 -10.45
C VAL A 81 -0.75 -1.23 -11.56
N ALA A 82 -1.40 -0.13 -11.93
CA ALA A 82 -0.87 0.83 -12.89
C ALA A 82 -0.51 2.16 -12.23
N ALA A 83 -1.19 2.53 -11.15
CA ALA A 83 -0.88 3.69 -10.33
C ALA A 83 -1.28 3.45 -8.86
N THR A 84 -0.64 4.19 -7.97
CA THR A 84 -0.86 4.24 -6.51
C THR A 84 -0.52 5.66 -6.05
N THR A 85 -0.88 6.03 -4.81
CA THR A 85 -0.58 7.36 -4.26
C THR A 85 0.21 7.26 -2.96
N VAL A 86 0.88 8.35 -2.61
CA VAL A 86 1.56 8.48 -1.31
C VAL A 86 0.69 9.33 -0.40
N ASN A 87 0.29 8.77 0.73
CA ASN A 87 -0.54 9.40 1.73
C ASN A 87 0.26 9.62 3.03
N VAL A 88 -0.26 10.51 3.89
CA VAL A 88 0.32 10.74 5.23
C VAL A 88 0.36 9.44 6.04
N ASP A 89 -0.67 8.59 5.89
CA ASP A 89 -0.72 7.30 6.57
C ASP A 89 0.40 6.35 6.13
N ASP A 90 0.86 6.41 4.88
CA ASP A 90 1.96 5.56 4.42
C ASP A 90 3.27 5.91 5.14
N ILE A 91 3.46 7.20 5.47
CA ILE A 91 4.57 7.69 6.29
C ILE A 91 4.54 7.07 7.68
N HIS A 92 3.36 7.13 8.28
CA HIS A 92 3.07 6.62 9.62
C HIS A 92 3.18 5.09 9.70
N VAL A 93 2.65 4.35 8.71
CA VAL A 93 2.83 2.90 8.58
C VAL A 93 4.30 2.54 8.51
N GLY A 94 5.06 3.18 7.60
CA GLY A 94 6.45 2.84 7.41
C GLY A 94 7.32 3.22 8.62
N GLN A 95 6.93 4.20 9.44
CA GLN A 95 7.58 4.53 10.73
C GLN A 95 7.14 3.64 11.91
N GLY A 96 6.29 2.65 11.68
CA GLY A 96 5.78 1.79 12.74
C GLY A 96 4.87 2.54 13.71
N SER A 97 4.09 3.50 13.20
CA SER A 97 3.16 4.33 13.95
C SER A 97 1.85 4.50 13.17
N PHE A 98 1.06 3.44 13.01
CA PHE A 98 -0.21 3.51 12.28
C PHE A 98 -1.29 4.30 13.05
N GLY A 99 -2.22 4.94 12.33
CA GLY A 99 -3.32 5.71 12.92
C GLY A 99 -2.86 6.88 13.80
N GLY A 100 -1.77 7.56 13.45
CA GLY A 100 -1.23 8.66 14.24
C GLY A 100 -0.58 8.24 15.57
N GLY A 101 -0.15 6.98 15.70
CA GLY A 101 0.51 6.46 16.91
C GLY A 101 -0.43 5.81 17.92
N VAL A 102 -1.67 5.52 17.52
CA VAL A 102 -2.64 4.81 18.36
C VAL A 102 -2.15 3.39 18.66
N GLY A 103 -1.86 3.11 19.93
CA GLY A 103 -1.10 1.94 20.37
C GLY A 103 -1.66 0.56 19.99
N PHE A 104 -2.97 0.41 19.76
CA PHE A 104 -3.57 -0.87 19.33
C PHE A 104 -3.53 -1.08 17.81
N LEU A 105 -3.15 -0.06 17.05
CA LEU A 105 -3.07 -0.08 15.59
C LEU A 105 -1.64 -0.36 15.08
N GLN A 106 -0.70 -0.59 15.99
CA GLN A 106 0.71 -0.70 15.67
C GLN A 106 1.02 -1.90 14.76
N VAL A 107 1.80 -1.63 13.72
CA VAL A 107 2.30 -2.64 12.79
C VAL A 107 3.45 -3.38 13.45
N LYS A 108 3.56 -4.70 13.26
CA LYS A 108 4.76 -5.43 13.69
C LYS A 108 5.98 -4.92 12.93
N ALA A 109 7.11 -4.80 13.62
CA ALA A 109 8.37 -4.42 13.00
C ALA A 109 8.70 -5.35 11.82
N PRO A 110 8.95 -4.80 10.61
CA PRO A 110 9.35 -5.61 9.47
C PRO A 110 10.74 -6.22 9.72
N THR A 111 11.06 -7.23 8.95
CA THR A 111 12.40 -7.84 8.94
C THR A 111 12.84 -8.13 7.51
N LYS A 112 14.10 -8.52 7.31
CA LYS A 112 14.58 -9.00 6.00
C LYS A 112 13.80 -10.21 5.48
N THR A 113 13.30 -11.09 6.36
CA THR A 113 12.56 -12.30 5.96
C THR A 113 11.06 -12.06 5.83
N LYS A 114 10.56 -10.95 6.39
CA LYS A 114 9.18 -10.50 6.27
C LYS A 114 9.16 -8.99 6.03
N PRO A 115 9.60 -8.55 4.83
CA PRO A 115 9.56 -7.14 4.48
C PRO A 115 8.11 -6.66 4.44
N LEU A 116 7.90 -5.39 4.78
CA LEU A 116 6.61 -4.73 4.64
C LEU A 116 6.56 -4.06 3.26
N ILE A 117 5.52 -4.38 2.48
CA ILE A 117 5.14 -3.58 1.31
C ILE A 117 4.19 -2.49 1.83
N CYS A 118 4.54 -1.22 1.65
CA CYS A 118 3.72 -0.08 2.06
C CYS A 118 2.70 0.31 0.97
N GLY A 119 1.99 1.41 1.19
CA GLY A 119 0.95 1.90 0.29
C GLY A 119 -0.42 1.38 0.66
N SER A 120 -1.41 2.26 0.55
CA SER A 120 -2.78 2.00 0.98
C SER A 120 -3.77 1.90 -0.17
N ASP A 121 -3.56 2.64 -1.26
CA ASP A 121 -4.48 2.67 -2.40
C ASP A 121 -3.85 2.22 -3.72
N PHE A 122 -4.69 1.82 -4.67
CA PHE A 122 -4.28 1.36 -5.98
C PHE A 122 -5.30 1.73 -7.04
N ALA A 123 -4.82 1.82 -8.28
CA ALA A 123 -5.62 1.85 -9.48
C ALA A 123 -4.97 0.96 -10.53
N GLY A 124 -5.75 0.10 -11.16
CA GLY A 124 -5.21 -0.92 -12.04
C GLY A 124 -6.28 -1.70 -12.81
N VAL A 125 -5.86 -2.83 -13.34
CA VAL A 125 -6.72 -3.73 -14.11
C VAL A 125 -6.84 -5.06 -13.38
N VAL A 126 -8.05 -5.60 -13.31
CA VAL A 126 -8.29 -6.94 -12.75
C VAL A 126 -7.56 -7.97 -13.62
N GLU A 127 -6.57 -8.62 -13.04
CA GLU A 127 -5.76 -9.67 -13.66
C GLU A 127 -6.42 -11.04 -13.50
N ALA A 128 -6.92 -11.34 -12.29
CA ALA A 128 -7.59 -12.59 -11.97
C ALA A 128 -8.60 -12.40 -10.84
N ILE A 129 -9.58 -13.31 -10.76
CA ILE A 129 -10.61 -13.32 -9.73
C ILE A 129 -10.63 -14.66 -9.01
N GLY A 130 -10.78 -14.59 -7.69
CA GLY A 130 -11.00 -15.76 -6.86
C GLY A 130 -12.45 -16.26 -6.93
N PRO A 131 -12.74 -17.40 -6.30
CA PRO A 131 -14.08 -17.95 -6.27
C PRO A 131 -15.11 -16.97 -5.67
N SER A 132 -16.35 -17.03 -6.15
CA SER A 132 -17.47 -16.22 -5.65
C SER A 132 -17.35 -14.71 -5.87
N VAL A 133 -16.35 -14.21 -6.60
CA VAL A 133 -16.33 -12.82 -7.09
C VAL A 133 -17.42 -12.63 -8.15
N SER A 134 -18.09 -11.49 -8.13
CA SER A 134 -19.32 -11.18 -8.86
C SER A 134 -19.47 -9.71 -9.27
N SER A 135 -18.86 -8.75 -8.56
CA SER A 135 -18.98 -7.31 -8.82
C SER A 135 -17.98 -6.79 -9.86
N VAL A 136 -16.92 -7.54 -10.13
CA VAL A 136 -15.87 -7.23 -11.10
C VAL A 136 -15.47 -8.47 -11.89
N LYS A 137 -14.90 -8.27 -13.07
CA LYS A 137 -14.37 -9.33 -13.95
C LYS A 137 -12.96 -9.00 -14.44
N VAL A 138 -12.26 -10.03 -14.93
CA VAL A 138 -10.94 -9.86 -15.57
C VAL A 138 -11.00 -8.84 -16.69
N GLY A 139 -10.04 -7.92 -16.71
CA GLY A 139 -9.97 -6.81 -17.66
C GLY A 139 -10.66 -5.52 -17.19
N ASP A 140 -11.43 -5.55 -16.11
CA ASP A 140 -12.05 -4.33 -15.57
C ASP A 140 -10.99 -3.38 -15.01
N ARG A 141 -11.19 -2.07 -15.21
CA ARG A 141 -10.43 -1.02 -14.52
C ARG A 141 -11.04 -0.78 -13.15
N VAL A 142 -10.22 -0.92 -12.12
CA VAL A 142 -10.64 -0.79 -10.72
C VAL A 142 -9.70 0.12 -9.94
N CYS A 143 -10.25 0.87 -9.01
CA CYS A 143 -9.50 1.59 -7.98
C CYS A 143 -10.00 1.17 -6.59
N GLY A 144 -9.13 1.24 -5.60
CA GLY A 144 -9.42 0.64 -4.32
C GLY A 144 -8.30 0.83 -3.32
N MET A 145 -8.51 0.29 -2.12
CA MET A 145 -7.55 0.38 -1.03
C MET A 145 -7.42 -0.93 -0.26
N ASN A 146 -6.22 -1.20 0.20
CA ASN A 146 -5.92 -2.25 1.17
C ASN A 146 -5.58 -1.59 2.50
N PHE A 147 -6.30 -1.99 3.55
CA PHE A 147 -6.11 -1.45 4.88
C PHE A 147 -5.03 -2.25 5.62
N LEU A 148 -3.79 -1.82 5.46
CA LEU A 148 -2.70 -2.20 6.33
C LEU A 148 -2.85 -1.50 7.69
N PRO A 149 -2.59 -2.14 8.84
CA PRO A 149 -2.49 -3.58 9.12
C PRO A 149 -3.83 -4.23 9.49
N LEU A 150 -4.91 -3.45 9.51
CA LEU A 150 -6.22 -3.84 10.07
C LEU A 150 -6.78 -5.16 9.51
N LYS A 151 -6.46 -5.50 8.26
CA LYS A 151 -6.99 -6.70 7.59
C LYS A 151 -5.92 -7.72 7.18
N HIS A 152 -4.69 -7.59 7.68
CA HIS A 152 -3.56 -8.45 7.25
C HIS A 152 -3.37 -8.52 5.73
N GLN A 153 -3.70 -7.43 5.03
CA GLN A 153 -3.54 -7.31 3.59
C GLN A 153 -2.10 -6.88 3.25
N GLN A 154 -1.62 -7.21 2.05
CA GLN A 154 -0.41 -6.62 1.50
C GLN A 154 -0.67 -5.15 1.12
N GLY A 155 0.35 -4.29 1.22
CA GLY A 155 0.31 -2.94 0.69
C GLY A 155 0.31 -2.87 -0.83
N THR A 156 0.16 -1.66 -1.34
CA THR A 156 -0.15 -1.39 -2.75
C THR A 156 1.03 -0.86 -3.57
N PHE A 157 2.16 -0.52 -2.95
CA PHE A 157 3.37 -0.11 -3.68
C PHE A 157 4.09 -1.30 -4.34
N CYS A 158 3.41 -1.93 -5.29
CA CYS A 158 3.84 -3.15 -5.97
C CYS A 158 3.14 -3.26 -7.33
N GLU A 159 3.65 -4.11 -8.22
CA GLU A 159 3.03 -4.31 -9.54
C GLU A 159 1.73 -5.13 -9.49
N TYR A 160 1.55 -5.98 -8.47
CA TYR A 160 0.36 -6.79 -8.27
C TYR A 160 -0.09 -6.81 -6.82
N VAL A 161 -1.38 -6.57 -6.61
CA VAL A 161 -2.00 -6.59 -5.29
C VAL A 161 -3.17 -7.55 -5.26
N VAL A 162 -3.26 -8.33 -4.17
CA VAL A 162 -4.47 -9.09 -3.84
C VAL A 162 -5.33 -8.20 -2.96
N ALA A 163 -6.55 -7.93 -3.40
CA ALA A 163 -7.53 -7.13 -2.68
C ALA A 163 -8.81 -7.94 -2.45
N ALA A 164 -9.56 -7.60 -1.40
CA ALA A 164 -10.92 -8.11 -1.27
C ALA A 164 -11.79 -7.50 -2.36
N GLU A 165 -12.73 -8.26 -2.93
CA GLU A 165 -13.69 -7.79 -3.94
C GLU A 165 -14.39 -6.50 -3.50
N ALA A 166 -14.77 -6.42 -2.21
CA ALA A 166 -15.43 -5.26 -1.63
C ALA A 166 -14.57 -3.99 -1.58
N ASN A 167 -13.25 -4.13 -1.76
CA ASN A 167 -12.32 -3.00 -1.85
C ASN A 167 -12.05 -2.57 -3.30
N CYS A 168 -12.57 -3.30 -4.29
CA CYS A 168 -12.37 -3.00 -5.72
C CYS A 168 -13.58 -2.26 -6.27
N ASN A 169 -13.43 -0.95 -6.51
CA ASN A 169 -14.46 -0.13 -7.13
C ASN A 169 -14.19 0.00 -8.63
N LEU A 170 -15.22 -0.20 -9.45
CA LEU A 170 -15.13 0.10 -10.88
C LEU A 170 -14.92 1.60 -11.09
N TYR A 171 -14.23 1.94 -12.17
CA TYR A 171 -14.02 3.34 -12.52
C TYR A 171 -15.35 4.05 -12.74
N PRO A 172 -15.56 5.23 -12.12
CA PRO A 172 -16.79 5.98 -12.28
C PRO A 172 -16.91 6.61 -13.68
N ALA A 173 -15.79 6.86 -14.36
CA ALA A 173 -15.76 7.37 -15.72
C ALA A 173 -14.63 6.72 -16.52
N ALA A 174 -14.93 6.34 -17.76
CA ALA A 174 -13.97 5.68 -18.63
C ALA A 174 -12.79 6.57 -19.05
N SER A 175 -12.94 7.89 -18.95
CA SER A 175 -11.93 8.90 -19.30
C SER A 175 -10.84 9.07 -18.24
N LEU A 176 -11.05 8.60 -17.00
CA LEU A 176 -10.04 8.72 -15.95
C LEU A 176 -8.80 7.90 -16.29
N SER A 177 -7.64 8.54 -16.18
CA SER A 177 -6.35 7.88 -16.14
C SER A 177 -6.19 7.06 -14.85
N PHE A 178 -5.24 6.14 -14.83
CA PHE A 178 -4.92 5.38 -13.62
C PHE A 178 -4.47 6.29 -12.47
N ALA A 179 -3.68 7.33 -12.77
CA ALA A 179 -3.19 8.27 -11.77
C ALA A 179 -4.33 9.09 -11.15
N GLU A 180 -5.25 9.62 -11.97
CA GLU A 180 -6.42 10.33 -11.48
C GLU A 180 -7.32 9.41 -10.65
N ALA A 181 -7.56 8.18 -11.11
CA ALA A 181 -8.38 7.23 -10.37
C ALA A 181 -7.75 6.84 -9.02
N ALA A 182 -6.43 6.67 -8.95
CA ALA A 182 -5.71 6.42 -7.70
C ALA A 182 -5.84 7.63 -6.74
N SER A 183 -5.67 8.86 -7.25
CA SER A 183 -5.76 10.08 -6.44
C SER A 183 -7.10 10.33 -5.77
N LEU A 184 -8.18 9.69 -6.25
CA LEU A 184 -9.50 9.84 -5.66
C LEU A 184 -9.73 8.92 -4.45
N VAL A 185 -8.97 7.83 -4.31
CA VAL A 185 -9.33 6.73 -3.40
C VAL A 185 -9.31 7.15 -1.92
N MET A 186 -8.14 7.56 -1.40
CA MET A 186 -8.01 7.95 0.00
C MET A 186 -8.87 9.17 0.36
N PRO A 187 -8.87 10.25 -0.43
CA PRO A 187 -9.70 11.43 -0.15
C PRO A 187 -11.22 11.12 -0.15
N THR A 188 -11.70 10.32 -1.12
CA THR A 188 -13.10 9.86 -1.14
C THR A 188 -13.43 9.01 0.09
N PHE A 189 -12.53 8.13 0.51
CA PHE A 189 -12.74 7.28 1.68
C PHE A 189 -12.93 8.10 2.95
N VAL A 190 -11.99 9.02 3.26
CA VAL A 190 -12.06 9.84 4.48
C VAL A 190 -13.28 10.78 4.47
N THR A 191 -13.59 11.34 3.30
CA THR A 191 -14.77 12.19 3.09
C THR A 191 -16.06 11.42 3.31
N SER A 192 -16.15 10.18 2.81
CA SER A 192 -17.36 9.38 2.94
C SER A 192 -17.74 9.10 4.40
N ALA A 193 -16.75 9.01 5.30
CA ALA A 193 -16.97 8.89 6.73
C ALA A 193 -17.59 10.16 7.30
N MET A 194 -17.02 11.33 6.97
CA MET A 194 -17.55 12.63 7.41
C MET A 194 -18.99 12.87 6.92
N VAL A 195 -19.29 12.54 5.66
CA VAL A 195 -20.63 12.69 5.08
C VAL A 195 -21.66 11.82 5.80
N LYS A 196 -21.31 10.57 6.11
CA LYS A 196 -22.18 9.65 6.86
C LYS A 196 -22.44 10.15 8.27
N ASP A 197 -21.39 10.57 8.98
CA ASP A 197 -21.49 11.04 10.37
C ASP A 197 -22.29 12.35 10.47
N ALA A 198 -22.13 13.24 9.49
CA ALA A 198 -22.90 14.48 9.41
C ALA A 198 -24.35 14.29 8.92
N ALA A 199 -24.73 13.06 8.54
CA ALA A 199 -26.03 12.73 7.95
C ALA A 199 -26.43 13.67 6.80
N LEU A 200 -25.46 14.10 6.00
CA LEU A 200 -25.72 15.02 4.90
C LEU A 200 -26.59 14.33 3.85
N PRO A 201 -27.57 15.05 3.25
CA PRO A 201 -28.28 14.52 2.11
C PRO A 201 -27.28 14.22 0.99
N PRO A 202 -27.55 13.20 0.14
CA PRO A 202 -26.71 12.94 -1.01
C PRO A 202 -26.56 14.23 -1.83
N PRO A 203 -25.38 14.48 -2.41
CA PRO A 203 -25.18 15.68 -3.21
C PRO A 203 -26.26 15.75 -4.29
N ALA A 204 -26.93 16.90 -4.40
CA ALA A 204 -27.89 17.12 -5.46
C ALA A 204 -27.16 16.87 -6.79
N VAL A 205 -27.62 15.90 -7.57
CA VAL A 205 -27.11 15.66 -8.92
C VAL A 205 -27.44 16.93 -9.69
N ALA A 206 -26.44 17.77 -9.92
CA ALA A 206 -26.61 18.90 -10.80
C ALA A 206 -26.76 18.32 -12.21
N ASP A 207 -27.96 18.43 -12.78
CA ASP A 207 -28.13 18.27 -14.22
C ASP A 207 -27.17 19.24 -14.90
N ASN A 208 -26.25 18.70 -15.70
CA ASN A 208 -25.21 19.47 -16.40
C ASN A 208 -25.77 20.40 -17.50
N ASP A 209 -27.08 20.61 -17.56
CA ASP A 209 -27.76 21.41 -18.58
C ASP A 209 -28.12 22.84 -18.12
N ALA A 210 -27.75 23.26 -16.91
CA ALA A 210 -27.99 24.64 -16.47
C ALA A 210 -26.90 25.62 -16.95
N ALA A 211 -26.86 25.88 -18.26
CA ALA A 211 -26.26 27.11 -18.79
C ALA A 211 -27.18 28.29 -18.43
N GLY A 212 -26.96 28.94 -17.28
CA GLY A 212 -27.77 30.09 -16.90
C GLY A 212 -27.44 30.69 -15.53
N ALA A 213 -26.54 31.68 -15.55
CA ALA A 213 -26.46 32.85 -14.66
C ALA A 213 -26.78 32.74 -13.15
N ASP A 214 -25.76 32.92 -12.32
CA ASP A 214 -25.77 33.97 -11.29
C ASP A 214 -24.31 34.45 -11.03
N LYS A 215 -24.11 35.78 -10.96
CA LYS A 215 -22.84 36.46 -10.66
C LYS A 215 -22.83 37.02 -9.22
N GLY A 216 -23.60 36.43 -8.31
CA GLY A 216 -23.41 36.58 -6.87
C GLY A 216 -22.28 35.65 -6.38
N ALA A 217 -21.49 36.10 -5.40
CA ALA A 217 -20.39 35.31 -4.82
C ALA A 217 -20.85 33.88 -4.53
N ALA A 218 -20.37 32.92 -5.33
CA ALA A 218 -20.74 31.53 -5.17
C ALA A 218 -20.37 31.12 -3.73
N PRO A 219 -21.31 30.58 -2.92
CA PRO A 219 -20.94 30.02 -1.63
C PRO A 219 -19.82 29.04 -1.89
N LEU A 220 -18.78 29.08 -1.04
CA LEU A 220 -17.60 28.23 -1.17
C LEU A 220 -18.10 26.79 -1.24
N ARG A 221 -18.21 26.25 -2.46
CA ARG A 221 -18.59 24.87 -2.68
C ARG A 221 -17.37 24.09 -2.24
N CYS A 222 -17.37 23.66 -0.98
CA CYS A 222 -16.39 22.73 -0.46
C CYS A 222 -16.61 21.43 -1.22
N LEU A 223 -15.95 21.33 -2.37
CA LEU A 223 -15.77 20.07 -3.07
C LEU A 223 -14.77 19.32 -2.20
N VAL A 224 -15.28 18.48 -1.32
CA VAL A 224 -14.44 17.54 -0.61
C VAL A 224 -14.01 16.53 -1.66
N ILE A 225 -12.79 16.69 -2.17
CA ILE A 225 -12.10 15.66 -2.96
C ILE A 225 -11.60 14.65 -1.95
#